data_AF-A0A100W2C1-F1
#
_entry.id   AF-A0A100W2C1-F1
#
_cell.length_a   1.000
_cell.length_b   1.000
_cell.length_c   1.000
_cell.angle_alpha   90.00
_cell.angle_beta   90.00
_cell.angle_gamma   90.00
#
_symmetry.space_group_name_H-M   'P 1'
#
loop_
_entity.id
_entity.type
_entity.pdbx_description
1 polymer ?
#
loop_
_entity_poly.entity_id
_entity_poly.type
_entity_poly.pdbx_seq_one_letter_code
_entity_poly.pdbx_strand_id
1 'polypeptide(L)'
;MSQVIRWVEAGPQADPAGFHTATRGGETTNLGDDVAFVTTAGKCATDKLVNGQLACLVKADGLPAKPSDVEGEWIAGWVDFTGPTLEVGSLHGDPGRFTYGDGAKLPTGGSIAFGDYRCRADSTALICVNYAHQSGMRVSQAGVEPLGCLKPTPPAVGIGRQFGCPT
;
A
#
# COMPACT_ATOMS: atom_id res chain seq x y z
N MET A 1 14.25 -10.02 6.87
CA MET A 1 13.63 -9.67 5.57
C MET A 1 13.59 -10.85 4.59
N SER A 2 14.67 -11.61 4.44
CA SER A 2 14.76 -12.74 3.50
C SER A 2 13.59 -13.75 3.54
N GLN A 3 13.12 -14.15 4.73
CA GLN A 3 11.98 -15.06 4.84
C GLN A 3 10.67 -14.45 4.32
N VAL A 4 10.43 -13.16 4.60
CA VAL A 4 9.25 -12.43 4.11
C VAL A 4 9.29 -12.32 2.59
N ILE A 5 10.45 -11.96 2.03
CA ILE A 5 10.64 -11.89 0.57
C ILE A 5 10.34 -13.24 -0.07
N ARG A 6 10.93 -14.33 0.44
CA ARG A 6 10.65 -15.68 -0.08
C ARG A 6 9.17 -16.04 0.00
N TRP A 7 8.48 -15.62 1.07
CA TRP A 7 7.04 -15.85 1.19
C TRP A 7 6.27 -15.09 0.10
N VAL A 8 6.60 -13.82 -0.17
CA VAL A 8 5.95 -13.05 -1.24
C VAL A 8 6.23 -13.67 -2.61
N GLU A 9 7.47 -14.10 -2.86
CA GLU A 9 7.91 -14.69 -4.13
C GLU A 9 7.31 -16.07 -4.41
N ALA A 10 6.92 -16.81 -3.37
CA ALA A 10 6.28 -18.11 -3.50
C ALA A 10 4.84 -18.05 -4.04
N GLY A 11 4.21 -16.87 -4.09
CA GLY A 11 2.89 -16.71 -4.69
C GLY A 11 2.94 -16.73 -6.21
N PRO A 12 2.00 -17.41 -6.92
CA PRO A 12 1.94 -17.37 -8.37
C PRO A 12 1.96 -15.92 -8.88
N GLN A 13 2.91 -15.60 -9.75
CA GLN A 13 3.08 -14.25 -10.25
C GLN A 13 2.03 -13.95 -11.32
N ALA A 14 1.18 -12.95 -11.06
CA ALA A 14 0.26 -12.41 -12.04
C ALA A 14 1.01 -11.56 -13.08
N ASP A 15 0.47 -11.50 -14.29
CA ASP A 15 0.98 -10.62 -15.34
C ASP A 15 0.70 -9.14 -14.99
N PRO A 16 1.73 -8.29 -14.80
CA PRO A 16 1.55 -6.87 -14.47
C PRO A 16 0.71 -6.12 -15.50
N ALA A 17 0.71 -6.55 -16.77
CA ALA A 17 -0.06 -5.91 -17.83
C ALA A 17 -1.57 -5.79 -17.51
N GLY A 18 -2.10 -6.72 -16.72
CA GLY A 18 -3.49 -6.73 -16.28
C GLY A 18 -3.87 -5.71 -15.20
N PHE A 19 -2.91 -4.94 -14.69
CA PHE A 19 -3.11 -4.05 -13.53
C PHE A 19 -2.94 -2.55 -13.85
N HIS A 20 -2.82 -2.19 -15.13
CA HIS A 20 -2.69 -0.80 -15.61
C HIS A 20 -4.03 -0.10 -15.90
N THR A 21 -5.11 -0.56 -15.27
CA THR A 21 -6.43 0.06 -15.39
C THR A 21 -7.12 0.13 -14.05
N ALA A 22 -7.89 1.20 -13.82
CA ALA A 22 -8.83 1.30 -12.71
C ALA A 22 -10.23 1.63 -13.22
N THR A 23 -11.26 1.19 -12.50
CA THR A 23 -12.66 1.41 -12.87
C THR A 23 -13.44 2.08 -11.73
N ARG A 24 -14.18 3.13 -12.06
CA ARG A 24 -15.10 3.84 -11.15
C ARG A 24 -16.40 4.17 -11.87
N GLY A 25 -17.54 3.82 -11.27
CA GLY A 25 -18.84 4.14 -11.84
C GLY A 25 -19.10 3.53 -13.23
N GLY A 26 -18.41 2.43 -13.57
CA GLY A 26 -18.48 1.79 -14.89
C GLY A 26 -17.53 2.37 -15.94
N GLU A 27 -16.81 3.45 -15.62
CA GLU A 27 -15.77 4.02 -16.50
C GLU A 27 -14.41 3.42 -16.17
N THR A 28 -13.74 2.88 -17.18
CA THR A 28 -12.39 2.31 -17.06
C THR A 28 -11.36 3.31 -17.58
N THR A 29 -10.38 3.63 -16.74
CA THR A 29 -9.26 4.52 -17.07
C THR A 29 -7.97 3.70 -17.22
N ASN A 30 -7.19 4.00 -18.27
CA ASN A 30 -5.83 3.50 -18.42
C ASN A 30 -4.87 4.33 -17.56
N LEU A 31 -4.09 3.67 -16.71
CA LEU A 31 -3.18 4.29 -15.74
C LEU A 31 -1.78 4.56 -16.32
N GLY A 32 -1.51 4.13 -17.56
CA GLY A 32 -0.17 4.13 -18.13
C GLY A 32 0.71 3.11 -17.39
N ASP A 33 1.86 3.55 -16.88
CA ASP A 33 2.79 2.69 -16.15
C ASP A 33 2.37 2.42 -14.70
N ASP A 34 1.37 3.17 -14.19
CA ASP A 34 0.88 2.98 -12.83
C ASP A 34 0.08 1.68 -12.69
N VAL A 35 0.17 1.08 -11.52
CA VAL A 35 -0.46 -0.20 -11.17
C VAL A 35 -1.54 0.06 -10.14
N ALA A 36 -2.72 -0.54 -10.33
CA ALA A 36 -3.77 -0.58 -9.32
C ALA A 36 -4.28 -2.01 -9.14
N PHE A 37 -4.50 -2.41 -7.89
CA PHE A 37 -5.06 -3.72 -7.58
C PHE A 37 -5.92 -3.72 -6.32
N VAL A 38 -6.84 -4.69 -6.24
CA VAL A 38 -7.69 -4.92 -5.07
C VAL A 38 -7.46 -6.29 -4.45
N THR A 39 -7.58 -6.36 -3.13
CA THR A 39 -7.43 -7.56 -2.29
C THR A 39 -8.53 -7.57 -1.23
N THR A 40 -8.57 -8.60 -0.39
CA THR A 40 -9.44 -8.61 0.81
C THR A 40 -9.00 -7.61 1.88
N ALA A 41 -7.70 -7.27 1.93
CA ALA A 41 -7.15 -6.34 2.91
C ALA A 41 -7.36 -4.85 2.54
N GLY A 42 -7.62 -4.58 1.27
CA GLY A 42 -7.75 -3.23 0.75
C GLY A 42 -7.42 -3.12 -0.73
N LYS A 43 -7.37 -1.87 -1.21
CA LYS A 43 -6.95 -1.52 -2.56
C LYS A 43 -5.64 -0.76 -2.52
N CYS A 44 -4.81 -0.95 -3.53
CA CYS A 44 -3.51 -0.30 -3.64
C CYS A 44 -3.33 0.26 -5.04
N ALA A 45 -2.61 1.38 -5.13
CA ALA A 45 -2.24 1.99 -6.39
C ALA A 45 -0.89 2.70 -6.30
N THR A 46 -0.15 2.72 -7.40
CA THR A 46 0.98 3.62 -7.59
C THR A 46 0.53 4.93 -8.20
N ASP A 47 1.40 5.95 -8.14
CA ASP A 47 1.16 7.21 -8.82
C ASP A 47 2.48 7.81 -9.32
N LYS A 48 2.62 7.92 -10.64
CA LYS A 48 3.79 8.52 -11.29
C LYS A 48 4.00 9.99 -10.92
N LEU A 49 2.95 10.72 -10.53
CA LEU A 49 3.05 12.12 -10.08
C LEU A 49 3.78 12.24 -8.74
N VAL A 50 3.88 11.14 -7.99
CA VAL A 50 4.69 11.03 -6.78
C VAL A 50 5.74 9.92 -6.92
N ASN A 51 6.44 9.89 -8.05
CA ASN A 51 7.57 8.99 -8.31
C ASN A 51 7.22 7.48 -8.24
N GLY A 52 6.00 7.10 -8.60
CA GLY A 52 5.58 5.70 -8.62
C GLY A 52 5.48 5.06 -7.23
N GLN A 53 5.41 5.86 -6.16
CA GLN A 53 5.25 5.36 -4.80
C GLN A 53 3.97 4.54 -4.68
N LEU A 54 3.97 3.51 -3.84
CA LEU A 54 2.79 2.70 -3.55
C LEU A 54 2.00 3.33 -2.39
N ALA A 55 0.67 3.46 -2.56
CA ALA A 55 -0.23 3.65 -1.42
C ALA A 55 -1.34 2.61 -1.43
N CYS A 56 -1.90 2.34 -0.24
CA CYS A 56 -3.04 1.46 -0.06
C CYS A 56 -4.11 2.11 0.81
N LEU A 57 -5.38 1.92 0.43
CA LEU A 57 -6.54 2.14 1.28
C LEU A 57 -6.96 0.81 1.90
N VAL A 58 -6.70 0.67 3.19
CA VAL A 58 -6.89 -0.58 3.95
C VAL A 58 -8.06 -0.48 4.92
N LYS A 59 -8.60 -1.65 5.30
CA LYS A 59 -9.59 -1.78 6.37
C LYS A 59 -9.05 -2.72 7.43
N ALA A 60 -8.88 -2.21 8.64
CA ALA A 60 -8.36 -2.98 9.77
C ALA A 60 -8.82 -2.35 11.10
N ASP A 61 -8.79 -3.13 12.17
CA ASP A 61 -9.24 -2.70 13.50
C ASP A 61 -8.17 -1.85 14.21
N GLY A 62 -6.88 -2.16 14.01
CA GLY A 62 -5.74 -1.48 14.65
C GLY A 62 -5.18 -0.27 13.89
N LEU A 63 -6.06 0.55 13.30
CA LEU A 63 -5.68 1.79 12.61
C LEU A 63 -5.59 2.98 13.59
N PRO A 64 -4.70 3.96 13.36
CA PRO A 64 -4.54 5.10 14.25
C PRO A 64 -5.78 6.00 14.27
N ALA A 65 -6.07 6.57 15.43
CA ALA A 65 -7.05 7.63 15.56
C ALA A 65 -6.54 8.93 14.94
N LYS A 66 -7.46 9.83 14.58
CA LYS A 66 -7.14 11.19 14.13
C LYS A 66 -6.34 11.92 15.23
N PRO A 67 -5.16 12.49 14.94
CA PRO A 67 -4.46 13.36 15.88
C PRO A 67 -5.35 14.54 16.31
N SER A 68 -5.30 14.93 17.59
CA SER A 68 -6.20 15.94 18.14
C SER A 68 -5.88 17.38 17.69
N ASP A 69 -4.70 17.59 17.15
CA ASP A 69 -4.12 18.89 16.78
C ASP A 69 -4.21 19.18 15.27
N VAL A 70 -4.96 18.37 14.52
CA VAL A 70 -5.08 18.52 13.06
C VAL A 70 -6.52 18.61 12.59
N GLU A 71 -6.77 19.46 11.60
CA GLU A 71 -8.08 19.67 10.98
C GLU A 71 -8.17 19.09 9.57
N GLY A 72 -9.37 18.71 9.15
CA GLY A 72 -9.64 18.13 7.83
C GLY A 72 -10.05 16.65 7.82
N GLU A 73 -10.17 16.11 6.61
CA GLU A 73 -10.63 14.75 6.32
C GLU A 73 -9.58 13.71 6.69
N TRP A 74 -9.82 12.97 7.77
CA TRP A 74 -8.92 11.94 8.27
C TRP A 74 -9.26 10.57 7.69
N ILE A 75 -8.27 9.92 7.07
CA ILE A 75 -8.40 8.57 6.53
C ILE A 75 -7.47 7.63 7.29
N ALA A 76 -7.98 6.98 8.34
CA ALA A 76 -7.20 6.09 9.21
C ALA A 76 -6.52 4.93 8.44
N GLY A 77 -7.14 4.48 7.35
CA GLY A 77 -6.68 3.37 6.51
C GLY A 77 -5.84 3.81 5.32
N TRP A 78 -5.44 5.07 5.22
CA TRP A 78 -4.52 5.51 4.17
C TRP A 78 -3.10 5.10 4.56
N VAL A 79 -2.43 4.36 3.68
CA VAL A 79 -1.09 3.81 3.92
C VAL A 79 -0.19 4.19 2.76
N ASP A 80 0.77 5.09 2.99
CA ASP A 80 1.81 5.40 2.02
C ASP A 80 3.05 4.54 2.30
N PHE A 81 3.49 3.76 1.33
CA PHE A 81 4.66 2.90 1.41
C PHE A 81 5.63 3.19 0.26
N THR A 82 6.56 4.10 0.51
CA THR A 82 7.52 4.58 -0.51
C THR A 82 8.71 3.64 -0.72
N GLY A 83 8.85 2.62 0.14
CA GLY A 83 10.06 1.80 0.25
C GLY A 83 10.82 2.12 1.54
N PRO A 84 11.55 3.25 1.63
CA PRO A 84 12.27 3.60 2.85
C PRO A 84 11.36 4.16 3.96
N THR A 85 10.13 4.58 3.64
CA THR A 85 9.15 5.06 4.63
C THR A 85 7.83 4.29 4.55
N LEU A 86 7.16 4.20 5.69
CA LEU A 86 5.79 3.71 5.83
C LEU A 86 5.01 4.68 6.71
N GLU A 87 3.90 5.18 6.21
CA GLU A 87 2.99 6.07 6.92
C GLU A 87 1.61 5.43 6.98
N VAL A 88 0.93 5.54 8.13
CA VAL A 88 -0.37 4.93 8.36
C VAL A 88 -1.30 5.96 9.00
N GLY A 89 -2.41 6.22 8.33
CA GLY A 89 -3.39 7.23 8.68
C GLY A 89 -2.89 8.63 8.36
N SER A 90 -3.63 9.36 7.54
CA SER A 90 -3.25 10.70 7.08
C SER A 90 -4.47 11.53 6.71
N LEU A 91 -4.28 12.84 6.63
CA LEU A 91 -5.29 13.77 6.12
C LEU A 91 -5.35 13.74 4.58
N HIS A 92 -6.53 13.51 4.01
CA HIS A 92 -6.75 13.50 2.56
C HIS A 92 -8.07 14.18 2.19
N GLY A 93 -7.99 15.39 1.65
CA GLY A 93 -9.14 16.09 1.06
C GLY A 93 -9.44 15.69 -0.39
N ASP A 94 -8.49 15.07 -1.08
CA ASP A 94 -8.61 14.55 -2.44
C ASP A 94 -8.35 13.03 -2.44
N PRO A 95 -9.13 12.20 -3.16
CA PRO A 95 -8.85 10.77 -3.29
C PRO A 95 -7.51 10.42 -3.95
N GLY A 96 -6.82 11.39 -4.56
CA GLY A 96 -5.50 11.22 -5.17
C GLY A 96 -5.48 10.08 -6.18
N ARG A 97 -4.51 9.17 -6.02
CA ARG A 97 -4.33 7.98 -6.88
C ARG A 97 -5.50 6.98 -6.88
N PHE A 98 -6.48 7.14 -5.98
CA PHE A 98 -7.70 6.32 -5.97
C PHE A 98 -8.87 6.98 -6.70
N THR A 99 -8.66 8.14 -7.34
CA THR A 99 -9.68 8.87 -8.10
C THR A 99 -10.36 8.02 -9.17
N TYR A 100 -9.60 7.17 -9.86
CA TYR A 100 -10.09 6.30 -10.94
C TYR A 100 -10.72 4.99 -10.45
N GLY A 101 -10.82 4.79 -9.13
CA GLY A 101 -11.51 3.67 -8.52
C GLY A 101 -10.63 2.45 -8.28
N ASP A 102 -11.18 1.27 -8.59
CA ASP A 102 -10.59 -0.01 -8.22
C ASP A 102 -9.83 -0.63 -9.40
N GLY A 103 -8.62 -1.12 -9.14
CA GLY A 103 -7.84 -1.87 -10.12
C GLY A 103 -8.26 -3.34 -10.21
N ALA A 104 -7.49 -4.13 -10.97
CA ALA A 104 -7.76 -5.55 -11.12
C ALA A 104 -7.62 -6.32 -9.80
N LYS A 105 -8.43 -7.36 -9.61
CA LYS A 105 -8.33 -8.22 -8.43
C LYS A 105 -7.04 -9.03 -8.47
N LEU A 106 -6.19 -8.89 -7.46
CA LEU A 106 -5.09 -9.82 -7.23
C LEU A 106 -5.67 -11.15 -6.69
N PRO A 107 -5.47 -12.30 -7.37
CA PRO A 107 -6.01 -13.56 -6.89
C PRO A 107 -5.48 -13.93 -5.50
N THR A 108 -6.31 -14.56 -4.68
CA THR A 108 -5.90 -15.05 -3.36
C THR A 108 -4.71 -16.00 -3.48
N GLY A 109 -3.66 -15.74 -2.71
CA GLY A 109 -2.37 -16.43 -2.75
C GLY A 109 -1.41 -15.94 -3.84
N GLY A 110 -1.89 -15.14 -4.80
CA GLY A 110 -1.14 -14.60 -5.91
C GLY A 110 -0.24 -13.44 -5.53
N SER A 111 0.80 -13.22 -6.35
CA SER A 111 1.72 -12.11 -6.22
C SER A 111 1.75 -11.24 -7.48
N ILE A 112 2.12 -9.98 -7.33
CA ILE A 112 2.36 -9.04 -8.43
C ILE A 112 3.65 -8.27 -8.15
N ALA A 113 4.48 -8.09 -9.18
CA ALA A 113 5.71 -7.32 -9.12
C ALA A 113 5.60 -6.09 -10.02
N PHE A 114 6.07 -4.94 -9.54
CA PHE A 114 6.06 -3.66 -10.26
C PHE A 114 7.10 -2.72 -9.66
N GLY A 115 7.95 -2.11 -10.49
CA GLY A 115 9.11 -1.34 -9.99
C GLY A 115 9.96 -2.17 -9.02
N ASP A 116 10.32 -1.57 -7.88
CA ASP A 116 11.03 -2.25 -6.79
C ASP A 116 10.10 -3.03 -5.84
N TYR A 117 8.80 -3.06 -6.12
CA TYR A 117 7.82 -3.68 -5.26
C TYR A 117 7.47 -5.10 -5.69
N ARG A 118 7.16 -5.92 -4.70
CA ARG A 118 6.36 -7.13 -4.90
C ARG A 118 5.34 -7.27 -3.79
N CYS A 119 4.09 -7.50 -4.17
CA CYS A 119 2.99 -7.72 -3.24
C CYS A 119 2.45 -9.13 -3.40
N ARG A 120 2.08 -9.78 -2.29
CA ARG A 120 1.32 -11.03 -2.25
C ARG A 120 0.19 -10.89 -1.24
N ALA A 121 -1.00 -11.31 -1.62
CA ALA A 121 -2.15 -11.31 -0.73
C ALA A 121 -2.73 -12.71 -0.59
N ASP A 122 -3.09 -13.11 0.63
CA ASP A 122 -3.92 -14.28 0.89
C ASP A 122 -5.24 -13.86 1.57
N SER A 123 -6.00 -14.81 2.12
CA SER A 123 -7.28 -14.51 2.77
C SER A 123 -7.14 -13.71 4.07
N THR A 124 -5.93 -13.61 4.63
CA THR A 124 -5.66 -13.06 5.96
C THR A 124 -4.80 -11.79 5.93
N ALA A 125 -3.94 -11.65 4.93
CA ALA A 125 -3.02 -10.52 4.86
C ALA A 125 -2.63 -10.15 3.42
N LEU A 126 -2.32 -8.87 3.25
CA LEU A 126 -1.52 -8.34 2.15
C LEU A 126 -0.11 -8.05 2.68
N ILE A 127 0.91 -8.54 2.00
CA ILE A 127 2.30 -8.17 2.27
C ILE A 127 2.90 -7.57 1.00
N CYS A 128 3.42 -6.36 1.10
CA CYS A 128 4.18 -5.71 0.05
C CYS A 128 5.62 -5.48 0.54
N VAL A 129 6.60 -5.86 -0.26
CA VAL A 129 8.02 -5.62 0.00
C VAL A 129 8.57 -4.64 -1.02
N ASN A 130 9.63 -3.92 -0.62
CA ASN A 130 10.43 -3.12 -1.53
C ASN A 130 11.88 -3.66 -1.52
N TYR A 131 12.37 -4.05 -2.70
CA TYR A 131 13.66 -4.71 -2.84
C TYR A 131 14.85 -3.75 -2.65
N ALA A 132 14.75 -2.53 -3.18
CA ALA A 132 15.80 -1.52 -3.10
C ALA A 132 16.14 -1.14 -1.65
N HIS A 133 15.13 -1.15 -0.76
CA HIS A 133 15.29 -0.77 0.64
C HIS A 133 15.28 -1.94 1.63
N GLN A 134 15.04 -3.18 1.19
CA GLN A 134 14.89 -4.34 2.09
C GLN A 134 13.84 -4.09 3.20
N SER A 135 12.73 -3.49 2.81
CA SER A 135 11.61 -3.10 3.68
C SER A 135 10.31 -3.76 3.23
N GLY A 136 9.26 -3.61 4.02
CA GLY A 136 7.92 -4.03 3.63
C GLY A 136 6.85 -3.60 4.62
N MET A 137 5.60 -3.86 4.25
CA MET A 137 4.45 -3.71 5.13
C MET A 137 3.62 -4.99 5.11
N ARG A 138 3.04 -5.33 6.26
CA ARG A 138 1.98 -6.34 6.38
C ARG A 138 0.69 -5.65 6.79
N VAL A 139 -0.36 -5.84 6.00
CA VAL A 139 -1.71 -5.40 6.29
C VAL A 139 -2.54 -6.62 6.64
N SER A 140 -3.16 -6.62 7.81
CA SER A 140 -4.10 -7.65 8.26
C SER A 140 -5.24 -7.00 9.04
N GLN A 141 -6.22 -7.80 9.49
CA GLN A 141 -7.30 -7.26 10.35
C GLN A 141 -6.77 -6.57 11.61
N ALA A 142 -5.63 -7.00 12.15
CA ALA A 142 -5.00 -6.39 13.33
C ALA A 142 -4.41 -4.99 13.07
N GLY A 143 -4.24 -4.59 11.80
CA GLY A 143 -3.64 -3.30 11.43
C GLY A 143 -2.52 -3.45 10.41
N VAL A 144 -1.66 -2.44 10.39
CA VAL A 144 -0.50 -2.33 9.50
C VAL A 144 0.78 -2.45 10.32
N GLU A 145 1.65 -3.37 9.94
CA GLU A 145 2.93 -3.66 10.60
C GLU A 145 4.12 -3.35 9.67
N PRO A 146 5.15 -2.63 10.14
CA PRO A 146 6.39 -2.44 9.40
C PRO A 146 7.21 -3.74 9.35
N LEU A 147 7.91 -3.96 8.24
CA LEU A 147 8.82 -5.08 8.04
C LEU A 147 10.20 -4.58 7.61
N GLY A 148 11.22 -5.40 7.85
CA GLY A 148 12.58 -5.13 7.39
C GLY A 148 13.26 -3.99 8.17
N CYS A 149 13.85 -3.03 7.45
CA CYS A 149 14.57 -1.91 8.07
C CYS A 149 13.68 -0.85 8.72
N LEU A 150 12.38 -0.85 8.44
CA LEU A 150 11.45 0.17 8.95
C LEU A 150 11.36 0.11 10.48
N LYS A 151 11.64 1.24 11.14
CA LYS A 151 11.50 1.44 12.58
C LYS A 151 10.58 2.63 12.87
N PRO A 152 9.84 2.62 14.00
CA PRO A 152 9.02 3.76 14.39
C PRO A 152 9.85 5.04 14.45
N THR A 153 9.30 6.11 13.90
CA THR A 153 9.84 7.47 14.01
C THR A 153 8.74 8.40 14.54
N PRO A 154 9.10 9.56 15.11
CA PRO A 154 8.11 10.58 15.42
C PRO A 154 7.28 10.91 14.15
N PRO A 155 5.94 10.78 14.19
CA PRO A 155 5.11 11.11 13.05
C PRO A 155 5.17 12.61 12.72
N ALA A 156 5.20 12.92 11.42
CA ALA A 156 4.95 14.27 10.95
C ALA A 156 3.53 14.72 11.30
N VAL A 157 3.31 16.04 11.32
CA VAL A 157 1.98 16.61 11.52
C VAL A 157 1.00 16.05 10.49
N GLY A 158 -0.15 15.58 10.94
CA GLY A 158 -1.17 14.99 10.08
C GLY A 158 -0.96 13.52 9.73
N ILE A 159 0.07 12.86 10.28
CA ILE A 159 0.33 11.42 10.14
C ILE A 159 0.07 10.70 11.46
N GLY A 160 -0.62 9.56 11.41
CA GLY A 160 -1.00 8.78 12.61
C GLY A 160 0.13 7.92 13.16
N ARG A 161 0.82 7.18 12.28
CA ARG A 161 2.04 6.44 12.60
C ARG A 161 3.01 6.56 11.44
N GLN A 162 4.29 6.71 11.77
CA GLN A 162 5.36 6.80 10.78
C GLN A 162 6.50 5.87 11.13
N PHE A 163 7.09 5.29 10.09
CA PHE A 163 8.25 4.43 10.17
C PHE A 163 9.24 4.80 9.08
N GLY A 164 10.52 4.71 9.38
CA GLY A 164 11.61 4.97 8.45
C GLY A 164 12.73 3.96 8.58
N CYS A 165 13.43 3.70 7.48
CA CYS A 165 14.69 2.98 7.52
C CYS A 165 15.83 3.92 7.98
N PRO A 166 16.81 3.40 8.75
CA PRO A 166 17.99 4.18 9.09
C PRO A 166 18.75 4.59 7.83
N THR A 167 19.32 5.79 7.86
CA THR A 167 20.20 6.34 6.81
C THR A 167 21.59 5.72 6.85
#